data_AF-A0A3N2C5D3-F1
#
_entry.id   AF-A0A3N2C5D3-F1
#
_cell.length_a   1.000
_cell.length_b   1.000
_cell.length_c   1.000
_cell.angle_alpha   90.00
_cell.angle_beta   90.00
_cell.angle_gamma   90.00
#
_symmetry.space_group_name_H-M   'P 1'
#
loop_
_entity.id
_entity.type
_entity.pdbx_description
1 polymer ?
#
loop_
_entity_poly.entity_id
_entity_poly.type
_entity_poly.pdbx_seq_one_letter_code
_entity_poly.pdbx_strand_id
1 'polypeptide(L)'
;MTIGKKTVPTPIAVSFWLWVVVAVLLVITGIITATSPAEQAAATSLKLPVPTEVMTISSGIGSIIGAALHVLFAWFMVQGRNWARVVLTIFGVLSVLGSIASIFVGSILAIVVVIVTIGAVVEMYLPAARAHFSRPVR
;
A
#
# COMPACT_ATOMS: atom_id res chain seq x y z
N MET A 1 14.40 -9.67 -15.20
CA MET A 1 13.14 -10.36 -14.82
C MET A 1 12.07 -10.02 -15.86
N THR A 2 11.26 -10.97 -16.30
CA THR A 2 10.19 -10.74 -17.29
C THR A 2 8.84 -10.64 -16.57
N ILE A 3 8.07 -9.58 -16.83
CA ILE A 3 6.67 -9.47 -16.41
C ILE A 3 5.85 -9.40 -17.70
N GLY A 4 5.12 -10.48 -18.02
CA GLY A 4 4.50 -10.64 -19.34
C GLY A 4 5.53 -10.73 -20.48
N LYS A 5 5.31 -9.99 -21.57
CA LYS A 5 6.20 -9.97 -22.77
C LYS A 5 7.29 -8.88 -22.73
N LYS A 6 7.38 -8.07 -21.67
CA LYS A 6 8.35 -6.95 -21.56
C LYS A 6 9.54 -7.32 -20.68
N THR A 7 10.74 -6.95 -21.12
CA THR A 7 11.94 -6.95 -20.28
C THR A 7 11.88 -5.74 -19.34
N VAL A 8 11.77 -6.00 -18.04
CA VAL A 8 11.67 -4.98 -17.00
C VAL A 8 12.93 -5.05 -16.14
N PRO A 9 13.54 -3.91 -15.76
CA PRO A 9 14.65 -3.92 -14.81
C PRO A 9 14.26 -4.64 -13.53
N THR A 10 15.17 -5.48 -13.02
CA THR A 10 14.91 -6.29 -11.82
C THR A 10 14.41 -5.47 -10.63
N PRO A 11 14.96 -4.28 -10.30
CA PRO A 11 14.45 -3.46 -9.20
C PRO A 11 12.96 -3.11 -9.33
N ILE A 12 12.51 -2.79 -10.54
CA ILE A 12 11.13 -2.41 -10.80
C ILE A 12 10.21 -3.64 -10.67
N ALA A 13 10.69 -4.80 -11.11
CA ALA A 13 9.95 -6.05 -10.96
C ALA A 13 9.83 -6.48 -9.49
N VAL A 14 10.89 -6.31 -8.70
CA VAL A 14 10.87 -6.55 -7.24
C VAL A 14 9.93 -5.58 -6.56
N SER A 15 10.05 -4.28 -6.84
CA SER A 15 9.15 -3.25 -6.31
C SER A 15 7.68 -3.54 -6.62
N PHE A 16 7.37 -3.99 -7.84
CA PHE A 16 6.01 -4.39 -8.21
C PHE A 16 5.46 -5.45 -7.27
N TRP A 17 6.21 -6.54 -7.04
CA TRP A 17 5.77 -7.60 -6.14
C TRP A 17 5.69 -7.15 -4.68
N LEU A 18 6.59 -6.27 -4.23
CA LEU A 18 6.48 -5.68 -2.89
C LEU A 18 5.19 -4.86 -2.75
N TRP A 19 4.78 -4.10 -3.76
CA TRP A 19 3.49 -3.40 -3.75
C TRP A 19 2.29 -4.34 -3.76
N VAL A 20 2.38 -5.50 -4.43
CA VAL A 20 1.36 -6.55 -4.32
C VAL A 20 1.30 -7.09 -2.88
N VAL A 21 2.44 -7.31 -2.24
CA VAL A 21 2.49 -7.74 -0.83
C VAL A 21 1.87 -6.67 0.08
N VAL A 22 2.20 -5.38 -0.12
CA VAL A 22 1.56 -4.26 0.62
C VAL A 22 0.04 -4.27 0.44
N ALA A 23 -0.45 -4.51 -0.78
CA ALA A 23 -1.88 -4.61 -1.05
C ALA A 23 -2.54 -5.76 -0.27
N VAL A 24 -1.90 -6.92 -0.19
CA VAL A 24 -2.40 -8.06 0.62
C VAL A 24 -2.40 -7.70 2.10
N LEU A 25 -1.32 -7.08 2.60
CA LEU A 25 -1.23 -6.67 4.01
C LEU A 25 -2.28 -5.60 4.37
N LEU A 26 -2.62 -4.71 3.45
CA LEU A 26 -3.70 -3.72 3.62
C LEU A 26 -5.05 -4.40 3.81
N VAL A 27 -5.38 -5.41 3.01
CA VAL A 27 -6.63 -6.18 3.18
C VAL A 27 -6.64 -6.89 4.53
N ILE A 28 -5.54 -7.55 4.92
CA ILE A 28 -5.43 -8.22 6.22
C ILE A 28 -5.64 -7.21 7.36
N THR A 29 -4.97 -6.06 7.29
CA THR A 29 -5.09 -4.99 8.29
C THR A 29 -6.53 -4.47 8.35
N GLY A 30 -7.16 -4.22 7.20
CA GLY A 30 -8.55 -3.76 7.12
C GLY A 30 -9.54 -4.74 7.75
N ILE A 31 -9.37 -6.05 7.53
CA ILE A 31 -10.22 -7.09 8.15
C ILE A 31 -10.04 -7.10 9.68
N ILE A 32 -8.81 -7.00 10.16
CA ILE A 32 -8.52 -6.96 11.60
C ILE A 32 -9.14 -5.71 12.23
N THR A 33 -8.97 -4.54 11.61
CA THR A 33 -9.54 -3.27 12.09
C THR A 33 -11.07 -3.33 12.09
N ALA A 34 -11.69 -3.84 11.02
CA ALA A 34 -13.14 -3.96 10.91
C ALA A 34 -13.74 -4.85 12.02
N THR A 35 -13.01 -5.88 12.44
CA THR A 35 -13.46 -6.83 13.47
C THR A 35 -13.01 -6.45 14.89
N SER A 36 -12.28 -5.35 15.07
CA SER A 36 -11.71 -4.93 16.35
C SER A 36 -12.76 -4.34 17.29
N PRO A 37 -12.97 -4.91 18.49
CA PRO A 37 -13.90 -4.35 19.49
C PRO A 37 -13.46 -2.96 19.99
N ALA A 38 -12.15 -2.68 20.00
CA ALA A 38 -11.60 -1.41 20.48
C ALA A 38 -11.96 -0.25 19.52
N GLU A 39 -11.90 -0.48 18.22
CA GLU A 39 -12.27 0.50 17.19
C GLU A 39 -13.77 0.79 17.21
N GLN A 40 -14.59 -0.25 17.42
CA GLN A 40 -16.04 -0.11 17.58
C GLN A 40 -16.41 0.71 18.84
N ALA A 41 -15.65 0.54 19.93
CA ALA A 41 -15.83 1.33 21.14
C ALA A 41 -15.38 2.79 20.97
N ALA A 42 -14.27 3.04 20.26
CA ALA A 42 -13.78 4.38 19.96
C ALA A 42 -14.78 5.20 19.13
N ALA A 43 -15.36 4.60 18.09
CA ALA A 43 -16.44 5.19 17.29
C ALA A 43 -17.63 5.63 18.14
N THR A 44 -18.06 4.77 19.06
CA THR A 44 -19.17 5.03 19.98
C THR A 44 -18.85 6.19 20.93
N SER A 45 -17.61 6.26 21.44
CA SER A 45 -17.17 7.32 22.35
C SER A 45 -17.13 8.72 21.72
N LEU A 46 -16.93 8.79 20.40
CA LEU A 46 -16.92 10.04 19.63
C LEU A 46 -18.33 10.57 19.30
N LYS A 47 -19.41 9.88 19.74
CA LYS A 47 -20.82 10.21 19.45
C LYS A 47 -21.09 10.45 17.96
N LEU A 48 -20.33 9.81 17.07
CA LEU A 48 -20.60 9.88 15.64
C LEU A 48 -21.97 9.23 15.40
N PRO A 49 -22.90 9.86 14.64
CA PRO A 49 -24.21 9.30 14.34
C PRO A 49 -24.10 8.21 13.25
N VAL A 50 -23.05 7.41 13.32
CA VAL A 50 -22.67 6.42 12.33
C VAL A 50 -22.81 5.06 13.00
N PRO A 51 -23.73 4.20 12.52
CA PRO A 51 -23.85 2.84 13.04
C PRO A 51 -22.51 2.10 12.93
N THR A 52 -22.15 1.32 13.94
CA THR A 52 -20.90 0.52 13.99
C THR A 52 -20.74 -0.36 12.74
N GLU A 53 -21.84 -0.84 12.18
CA GLU A 53 -21.93 -1.61 10.94
C GLU A 53 -21.36 -0.82 9.73
N VAL A 54 -21.67 0.47 9.64
CA VAL A 54 -21.20 1.34 8.55
C VAL A 54 -19.70 1.57 8.63
N MET A 55 -19.12 1.65 9.84
CA MET A 55 -17.68 1.78 10.04
C MET A 55 -16.91 0.49 9.72
N THR A 56 -17.51 -0.64 10.07
CA THR A 56 -16.97 -1.97 9.74
C THR A 56 -16.94 -2.18 8.23
N ILE A 57 -18.04 -1.86 7.55
CA ILE A 57 -18.16 -1.98 6.09
C ILE A 57 -17.21 -0.99 5.39
N SER A 58 -17.12 0.26 5.86
CA SER A 58 -16.29 1.28 5.21
C SER A 58 -14.79 1.00 5.36
N SER A 59 -14.33 0.49 6.51
CA SER A 59 -12.94 0.07 6.70
C SER A 59 -12.58 -1.14 5.83
N GLY A 60 -13.46 -2.13 5.75
CA GLY A 60 -13.32 -3.28 4.86
C GLY A 60 -13.22 -2.85 3.39
N ILE A 61 -14.20 -2.08 2.89
CA ILE A 61 -14.22 -1.58 1.51
C ILE A 61 -13.00 -0.68 1.24
N GLY A 62 -12.68 0.22 2.17
CA GLY A 62 -11.54 1.13 2.05
C GLY A 62 -10.22 0.38 1.90
N SER A 63 -10.02 -0.70 2.66
CA SER A 63 -8.83 -1.54 2.55
C SER A 63 -8.73 -2.26 1.20
N ILE A 64 -9.86 -2.75 0.67
CA ILE A 64 -9.94 -3.42 -0.64
C ILE A 64 -9.64 -2.42 -1.76
N ILE A 65 -10.24 -1.24 -1.72
CA ILE A 65 -9.98 -0.17 -2.69
C ILE A 65 -8.51 0.25 -2.61
N GLY A 66 -7.98 0.47 -1.41
CA GLY A 66 -6.57 0.80 -1.18
C GLY A 66 -5.66 -0.26 -1.81
N ALA A 67 -5.90 -1.54 -1.55
CA ALA A 67 -5.15 -2.65 -2.12
C ALA A 67 -5.22 -2.67 -3.66
N ALA A 68 -6.42 -2.52 -4.23
CA ALA A 68 -6.61 -2.48 -5.68
C ALA A 68 -5.83 -1.31 -6.32
N LEU A 69 -5.86 -0.13 -5.70
CA LEU A 69 -5.12 1.03 -6.19
C LEU A 69 -3.61 0.83 -6.13
N HIS A 70 -3.07 0.20 -5.08
CA HIS A 70 -1.64 -0.14 -5.00
C HIS A 70 -1.22 -1.04 -6.16
N VAL A 71 -1.97 -2.11 -6.43
CA VAL A 71 -1.69 -3.03 -7.54
C VAL A 71 -1.84 -2.30 -8.89
N LEU A 72 -2.88 -1.50 -9.05
CA LEU A 72 -3.13 -0.71 -10.26
C LEU A 72 -1.97 0.24 -10.56
N PHE A 73 -1.53 1.03 -9.58
CA PHE A 73 -0.42 1.96 -9.80
C PHE A 73 0.91 1.26 -9.94
N ALA A 74 1.13 0.12 -9.26
CA ALA A 74 2.30 -0.73 -9.50
C ALA A 74 2.34 -1.24 -10.95
N TRP A 75 1.18 -1.60 -11.51
CA TRP A 75 1.06 -1.96 -12.92
C TRP A 75 1.39 -0.78 -13.86
N PHE A 76 0.91 0.44 -13.55
CA PHE A 76 1.30 1.64 -14.30
C PHE A 76 2.80 1.95 -14.20
N MET A 77 3.41 1.73 -13.03
CA MET A 77 4.84 1.90 -12.80
C MET A 77 5.67 0.93 -13.66
N VAL A 78 5.30 -0.36 -13.72
CA VAL A 78 5.99 -1.35 -14.58
C VAL A 78 5.95 -0.93 -16.05
N GLN A 79 4.92 -0.20 -16.47
CA GLN A 79 4.82 0.33 -17.84
C GLN A 79 5.70 1.56 -18.11
N GLY A 80 6.42 2.08 -17.10
CA GLY A 80 7.36 3.19 -17.24
C GLY A 80 6.75 4.58 -16.99
N ARG A 81 5.53 4.66 -16.43
CA ARG A 81 4.93 5.96 -16.09
C ARG A 81 5.55 6.53 -14.81
N ASN A 82 6.18 7.70 -14.90
CA ASN A 82 6.82 8.37 -13.76
C ASN A 82 5.83 8.83 -12.69
N TRP A 83 4.65 9.31 -13.11
CA TRP A 83 3.63 9.77 -12.18
C TRP A 83 3.18 8.66 -11.22
N ALA A 84 3.13 7.41 -11.69
CA ALA A 84 2.72 6.26 -10.88
C ALA A 84 3.68 6.02 -9.71
N ARG A 85 4.96 6.35 -9.88
CA ARG A 85 5.93 6.25 -8.78
C ARG A 85 5.64 7.26 -7.69
N VAL A 86 5.36 8.50 -8.07
CA VAL A 86 5.06 9.57 -7.11
C VAL A 86 3.80 9.21 -6.32
N VAL A 87 2.76 8.72 -7.00
CA VAL A 87 1.51 8.26 -6.35
C VAL A 87 1.75 7.12 -5.37
N LEU A 88 2.50 6.09 -5.78
CA LEU A 88 2.87 4.97 -4.91
C LEU A 88 3.70 5.43 -3.70
N THR A 89 4.62 6.37 -3.87
CA THR A 89 5.38 6.93 -2.75
C THR A 89 4.48 7.68 -1.78
N ILE A 90 3.51 8.46 -2.27
CA ILE A 90 2.52 9.13 -1.41
C ILE A 90 1.72 8.10 -0.62
N PHE A 91 1.24 7.04 -1.28
CA PHE A 91 0.53 5.96 -0.61
C PHE A 91 1.39 5.22 0.41
N GLY A 92 2.66 4.98 0.08
CA GLY A 92 3.62 4.39 1.00
C GLY A 92 3.83 5.24 2.24
N VAL A 93 4.00 6.56 2.07
CA VAL A 93 4.12 7.50 3.20
C VAL A 93 2.85 7.50 4.06
N LEU A 94 1.67 7.56 3.45
CA LEU A 94 0.41 7.49 4.19
C LEU A 94 0.24 6.17 4.95
N SER A 95 0.64 5.05 4.33
CA SER A 95 0.62 3.73 4.96
C SER A 95 1.57 3.66 6.16
N VAL A 96 2.77 4.22 6.03
CA VAL A 96 3.73 4.29 7.14
C VAL A 96 3.19 5.16 8.27
N LEU A 97 2.66 6.36 7.96
CA LEU A 97 2.08 7.25 8.96
C LEU A 97 0.90 6.59 9.70
N GLY A 98 0.00 5.92 8.98
CA GLY A 98 -1.11 5.18 9.56
C GLY A 98 -0.67 4.00 10.44
N SER A 99 0.53 3.47 10.22
CA SER A 99 1.09 2.35 10.99
C SER A 99 1.74 2.77 12.31
N ILE A 100 2.07 4.05 12.49
CA ILE A 100 2.85 4.55 13.64
C ILE A 100 2.21 4.18 14.98
N ALA A 101 0.91 4.46 15.15
CA ALA A 101 0.20 4.16 16.40
C ALA A 101 0.24 2.66 16.71
N SER A 102 0.02 1.81 15.71
CA SER A 102 0.06 0.35 15.86
C SER A 102 1.46 -0.16 16.24
N ILE A 103 2.51 0.48 15.74
CA ILE A 103 3.90 0.13 16.08
C ILE A 103 4.19 0.42 17.55
N PHE A 104 3.72 1.55 18.09
CA PHE A 104 3.92 1.89 19.50
C PHE A 104 3.22 0.92 20.48
N VAL A 105 2.17 0.23 20.03
CA VAL A 105 1.48 -0.83 20.80
C VAL A 105 2.07 -2.22 20.51
N GLY A 106 3.18 -2.30 19.76
CA GLY A 106 3.92 -3.56 19.51
C GLY A 106 3.38 -4.41 18.36
N SER A 107 2.60 -3.85 17.44
CA SER A 107 2.07 -4.60 16.28
C SER A 107 3.18 -5.02 15.32
N ILE A 108 3.52 -6.31 15.33
CA ILE A 108 4.47 -6.92 14.39
C ILE A 108 3.98 -6.74 12.94
N LEU A 109 2.67 -6.85 12.70
CA LEU A 109 2.08 -6.66 11.37
C LEU A 109 2.36 -5.25 10.84
N ALA A 110 2.20 -4.23 11.67
CA ALA A 110 2.47 -2.85 11.29
C ALA A 110 3.96 -2.62 10.96
N ILE A 111 4.86 -3.23 11.72
CA ILE A 111 6.31 -3.19 11.43
C ILE A 111 6.62 -3.84 10.07
N VAL A 112 6.02 -5.01 9.79
CA VAL A 112 6.19 -5.70 8.50
C VAL A 112 5.68 -4.84 7.35
N VAL A 113 4.49 -4.23 7.49
CA VAL A 113 3.94 -3.29 6.49
C VAL A 113 4.92 -2.18 6.18
N VAL A 114 5.50 -1.55 7.21
CA VAL A 114 6.46 -0.45 7.05
C VAL A 114 7.73 -0.92 6.33
N ILE A 115 8.32 -2.04 6.73
CA ILE A 115 9.55 -2.56 6.12
C ILE A 115 9.33 -2.88 4.64
N VAL A 116 8.25 -3.59 4.32
CA VAL A 116 7.92 -3.96 2.94
C VAL A 116 7.66 -2.70 2.09
N THR A 117 6.94 -1.73 2.65
CA THR A 117 6.65 -0.46 1.96
C THR A 117 7.92 0.34 1.68
N ILE A 118 8.83 0.45 2.66
CA ILE A 118 10.11 1.13 2.47
C ILE A 118 10.93 0.41 1.40
N GLY A 119 11.03 -0.93 1.45
CA GLY A 119 11.71 -1.71 0.42
C GLY A 119 11.12 -1.47 -0.97
N ALA A 120 9.78 -1.46 -1.08
CA ALA A 120 9.07 -1.20 -2.34
C ALA A 120 9.44 0.16 -2.91
N VAL A 121 9.45 1.20 -2.06
CA VAL A 121 9.83 2.57 -2.45
C VAL A 121 11.29 2.62 -2.87
N VAL A 122 12.22 2.11 -2.07
CA VAL A 122 13.67 2.16 -2.37
C VAL A 122 13.97 1.57 -3.75
N GLU A 123 13.42 0.39 -4.05
CA GLU A 123 13.60 -0.29 -5.33
C GLU A 123 13.13 0.55 -6.54
N MET A 124 12.10 1.39 -6.36
CA MET A 124 11.63 2.30 -7.43
C MET A 124 12.64 3.37 -7.77
N TYR A 125 13.46 3.80 -6.81
CA TYR A 125 14.39 4.91 -6.93
C TYR A 125 15.84 4.50 -7.13
N LEU A 126 16.14 3.20 -7.13
CA LEU A 126 17.49 2.71 -7.41
C LEU A 126 18.02 3.21 -8.77
N PRO A 127 19.34 3.45 -8.92
CA PRO A 127 19.92 3.95 -10.17
C PRO A 127 19.57 3.08 -11.38
N ALA A 128 19.55 1.76 -11.21
CA ALA A 128 19.20 0.79 -12.24
C ALA A 128 17.73 0.92 -12.73
N ALA A 129 16.84 1.54 -11.94
CA ALA A 129 15.47 1.81 -12.34
C ALA A 129 15.32 3.08 -13.19
N ARG A 130 16.27 4.04 -13.10
CA ARG A 130 16.13 5.38 -13.73
C ARG A 130 15.92 5.32 -15.23
N ALA A 131 16.68 4.49 -15.95
CA ALA A 131 16.60 4.38 -17.41
C ALA A 131 15.21 3.91 -17.93
N HIS A 132 14.45 3.19 -17.10
CA HIS A 132 13.08 2.74 -17.45
C HIS A 132 12.08 3.89 -17.53
N PHE A 133 12.34 4.93 -16.75
CA PHE A 133 11.47 6.07 -16.48
C PHE A 133 11.84 7.31 -17.31
N SER A 134 13.02 7.31 -17.93
CA SER A 134 13.49 8.41 -18.79
C SER A 134 12.96 8.35 -20.22
N ARG A 135 12.29 7.25 -20.62
CA ARG A 135 11.80 7.08 -21.99
C ARG A 135 10.42 7.74 -22.14
N PRO A 136 10.20 8.60 -23.16
CA PRO A 136 8.87 9.14 -23.44
C PRO A 136 7.88 7.98 -23.64
N VAL A 137 6.80 7.99 -22.87
CA VAL A 137 5.69 7.04 -23.04
C VAL A 137 4.95 7.48 -24.31
N ARG A 138 5.08 6.70 -25.39
CA ARG A 138 4.27 6.87 -26.61
C ARG A 138 2.82 6.49 -26.35
#